data_AF-A0A357ZFZ1-F1
#
_entry.id   AF-A0A357ZFZ1-F1
#
_cell.length_a   1.000
_cell.length_b   1.000
_cell.length_c   1.000
_cell.angle_alpha   90.00
_cell.angle_beta   90.00
_cell.angle_gamma   90.00
#
_symmetry.space_group_name_H-M   'P 1'
#
loop_
_entity.id
_entity.type
_entity.pdbx_description
1 polymer ?
#
loop_
_entity_poly.entity_id
_entity_poly.type
_entity_poly.pdbx_seq_one_letter_code
_entity_poly.pdbx_strand_id
1 'polypeptide(L)'
;MPISLEDIFAANGLLAKHLTHYEQRQGQRQMAEAALNMFLRPTGEGQENVLVVEAETGIGKTMAYCLPAILSEKKVVISTATINLQDQIIGKDIPLLERVLGQPVKAICLKGRQNYLC
;
A
#
# COMPACT_ATOMS: atom_id res chain seq x y z
N MET A 1 13.44 -16.22 -4.45
CA MET A 1 12.19 -16.06 -5.25
C MET A 1 11.62 -14.68 -4.93
N PRO A 2 11.10 -13.91 -5.89
CA PRO A 2 10.40 -12.67 -5.57
C PRO A 2 9.15 -13.03 -4.75
N ILE A 3 8.92 -12.31 -3.66
CA ILE A 3 7.78 -12.53 -2.75
C ILE A 3 6.49 -12.16 -3.50
N SER A 4 5.50 -13.06 -3.54
CA SER A 4 4.21 -12.80 -4.19
C SER A 4 3.22 -12.12 -3.24
N LEU A 5 2.18 -11.47 -3.79
CA LEU A 5 1.07 -10.95 -2.98
C LEU A 5 0.34 -12.06 -2.21
N GLU A 6 0.27 -13.26 -2.78
CA GLU A 6 -0.31 -14.42 -2.12
C GLU A 6 0.47 -14.81 -0.86
N ASP A 7 1.81 -14.85 -0.95
CA ASP A 7 2.68 -15.13 0.22
C ASP A 7 2.54 -14.08 1.33
N ILE A 8 2.19 -12.84 0.96
CA ILE A 8 2.06 -11.73 1.92
C ILE A 8 0.68 -11.76 2.61
N PHE A 9 -0.40 -12.00 1.86
CA PHE A 9 -1.79 -11.95 2.35
C PHE A 9 -2.38 -13.33 2.72
N ALA A 10 -1.64 -14.43 2.61
CA ALA A 10 -2.10 -15.74 3.10
C ALA A 10 -2.36 -15.70 4.62
N ALA A 11 -3.24 -16.58 5.11
CA ALA A 11 -3.58 -16.68 6.54
C ALA A 11 -2.36 -16.86 7.47
N ASN A 12 -1.31 -17.52 6.99
CA ASN A 12 -0.01 -17.70 7.65
C ASN A 12 1.14 -16.96 6.93
N GLY A 13 0.77 -15.98 6.09
CA GLY A 13 1.67 -15.19 5.26
C GLY A 13 2.50 -14.17 6.04
N LEU A 14 3.24 -13.33 5.31
CA LEU A 14 4.14 -12.35 5.93
C LEU A 14 3.40 -11.34 6.81
N LEU A 15 2.21 -10.89 6.43
CA LEU A 15 1.42 -9.98 7.29
C LEU A 15 1.02 -10.65 8.61
N ALA A 16 0.66 -11.93 8.58
CA ALA A 16 0.29 -12.69 9.77
C ALA A 16 1.42 -12.78 10.80
N LYS A 17 2.67 -12.82 10.33
CA LYS A 17 3.87 -12.88 11.19
C LYS A 17 4.15 -11.57 11.93
N HIS A 18 3.65 -10.44 11.42
CA HIS A 18 3.92 -9.11 11.98
C HIS A 18 2.71 -8.44 12.64
N LEU A 19 1.52 -9.06 12.55
CA LEU A 19 0.27 -8.54 13.08
C LEU A 19 -0.40 -9.56 14.01
N THR A 20 -0.48 -9.24 15.30
CA THR A 20 -1.03 -10.13 16.35
C THR A 20 -2.46 -10.60 16.11
N HIS A 21 -3.29 -9.77 15.46
CA HIS A 21 -4.69 -10.07 15.15
C HIS A 21 -4.95 -10.03 13.65
N TYR A 22 -4.01 -10.59 12.87
CA TYR A 22 -4.20 -10.70 11.44
C TYR A 22 -5.36 -11.62 11.10
N GLU A 23 -6.15 -11.21 10.12
CA GLU A 23 -7.20 -12.00 9.52
C GLU A 23 -7.06 -11.84 8.01
N GLN A 24 -7.06 -12.98 7.31
CA GLN A 24 -7.06 -12.96 5.85
C GLN A 24 -8.40 -12.44 5.35
N ARG A 25 -8.37 -11.33 4.61
CA ARG A 25 -9.56 -10.72 4.00
C ARG A 25 -9.46 -10.79 2.49
N GLN A 26 -10.39 -11.50 1.86
CA GLN A 26 -10.40 -11.68 0.41
C GLN A 26 -10.40 -10.34 -0.34
N GLY A 27 -11.23 -9.38 0.10
CA GLY A 27 -11.30 -8.05 -0.53
C GLY A 27 -10.00 -7.25 -0.44
N GLN A 28 -9.22 -7.43 0.63
CA GLN A 28 -7.90 -6.79 0.77
C GLN A 28 -6.93 -7.32 -0.29
N ARG A 29 -6.87 -8.64 -0.47
CA ARG A 29 -6.02 -9.29 -1.46
C ARG A 29 -6.45 -8.91 -2.89
N GLN A 30 -7.75 -8.98 -3.18
CA GLN A 30 -8.29 -8.61 -4.49
C GLN A 30 -7.97 -7.16 -4.88
N MET A 31 -8.11 -6.23 -3.93
CA MET A 31 -7.72 -4.84 -4.14
C MET A 31 -6.22 -4.70 -4.44
N ALA A 32 -5.35 -5.43 -3.72
CA ALA A 32 -3.92 -5.40 -3.94
C ALA A 32 -3.49 -5.96 -5.29
N GLU A 33 -4.09 -7.08 -5.71
CA GLU A 33 -3.86 -7.69 -7.02
C GLU A 33 -4.32 -6.77 -8.15
N ALA A 34 -5.51 -6.17 -8.03
CA ALA A 34 -6.01 -5.22 -9.01
C ALA A 34 -5.09 -4.00 -9.14
N ALA A 35 -4.62 -3.45 -8.02
CA ALA A 35 -3.70 -2.33 -8.01
C ALA A 35 -2.32 -2.69 -8.61
N LEU A 36 -1.76 -3.87 -8.28
CA LEU A 36 -0.49 -4.31 -8.87
C LEU A 36 -0.62 -4.49 -10.38
N ASN A 37 -1.68 -5.14 -10.84
CA ASN A 37 -1.94 -5.32 -12.27
C ASN A 37 -2.07 -3.98 -12.99
N MET A 38 -2.75 -3.00 -12.38
CA MET A 38 -2.82 -1.64 -12.91
C MET A 38 -1.43 -0.99 -12.97
N PHE A 39 -0.62 -1.08 -11.91
CA PHE A 39 0.74 -0.54 -11.93
C PHE A 39 1.64 -1.20 -12.99
N LEU A 40 1.51 -2.51 -13.23
CA LEU A 40 2.38 -3.23 -14.18
C LEU A 40 1.98 -3.09 -15.65
N ARG A 41 0.77 -2.61 -15.94
CA ARG A 41 0.34 -2.36 -17.32
C ARG A 41 1.26 -1.34 -18.01
N PRO A 42 1.60 -1.58 -19.29
CA PRO A 42 2.27 -0.57 -20.12
C PRO A 42 1.46 0.72 -20.16
N THR A 43 2.13 1.85 -20.08
CA THR A 43 1.53 3.17 -20.26
C THR A 43 1.91 3.67 -21.64
N GLY A 44 0.93 3.85 -22.53
CA GLY A 44 1.11 4.35 -23.89
C GLY A 44 -0.01 5.32 -24.28
N GLU A 45 0.17 6.04 -25.39
CA GLU A 45 -0.83 6.98 -25.90
C GLU A 45 -2.16 6.25 -26.16
N GLY A 46 -3.24 6.77 -25.57
CA GLY A 46 -4.60 6.23 -25.73
C GLY A 46 -4.98 5.08 -24.78
N GLN A 47 -4.12 4.65 -23.85
CA GLN A 47 -4.48 3.65 -22.83
C GLN A 47 -4.76 4.30 -21.48
N GLU A 48 -6.04 4.38 -21.10
CA GLU A 48 -6.44 4.77 -19.76
C GLU A 48 -6.14 3.64 -18.78
N ASN A 49 -5.36 3.94 -17.75
CA ASN A 49 -4.98 2.98 -16.72
C ASN A 49 -5.54 3.43 -15.37
N VAL A 50 -6.87 3.42 -15.26
CA VAL A 50 -7.61 3.84 -14.08
C VAL A 50 -8.25 2.64 -13.41
N LEU A 51 -8.05 2.53 -12.09
CA LEU A 51 -8.71 1.54 -11.24
C LEU A 51 -9.56 2.29 -10.21
N VAL A 52 -10.85 1.96 -10.15
CA VAL A 52 -11.77 2.45 -9.12
C VAL A 52 -12.17 1.27 -8.25
N VAL A 53 -11.98 1.41 -6.93
CA VAL A 53 -12.31 0.36 -5.95
C VAL A 53 -13.14 0.98 -4.84
N GLU A 54 -14.33 0.43 -4.62
CA GLU A 54 -15.11 0.67 -3.41
C GLU A 54 -14.77 -0.40 -2.37
N ALA A 55 -14.48 0.04 -1.15
CA ALA A 55 -14.05 -0.86 -0.09
C ALA A 55 -14.47 -0.32 1.28
N GLU A 56 -15.03 -1.21 2.09
CA GLU A 56 -15.50 -0.91 3.44
C GLU A 56 -14.35 -0.46 4.37
N THR A 57 -14.69 0.17 5.49
CA THR A 57 -13.70 0.51 6.51
C THR A 57 -13.14 -0.76 7.18
N GLY A 58 -11.93 -0.69 7.72
CA GLY A 58 -11.34 -1.83 8.44
C GLY A 58 -10.78 -2.98 7.60
N ILE A 59 -11.03 -3.04 6.28
CA ILE A 59 -10.50 -4.15 5.44
C ILE A 59 -8.98 -4.13 5.25
N GLY A 60 -8.30 -3.07 5.71
CA GLY A 60 -6.85 -2.90 5.52
C GLY A 60 -6.47 -2.30 4.16
N LYS A 61 -7.27 -1.34 3.66
CA LYS A 61 -7.07 -0.63 2.37
C LYS A 61 -5.66 -0.08 2.20
N THR A 62 -5.06 0.47 3.26
CA THR A 62 -3.71 1.03 3.19
C THR A 62 -2.67 0.01 2.76
N MET A 63 -2.68 -1.19 3.36
CA MET A 63 -1.78 -2.27 2.93
C MET A 63 -2.08 -2.69 1.49
N ALA A 64 -3.36 -2.73 1.12
CA ALA A 64 -3.78 -3.14 -0.21
C ALA A 64 -3.31 -2.20 -1.33
N TYR A 65 -3.13 -0.89 -1.09
CA TYR A 65 -2.54 0.01 -2.11
C TYR A 65 -1.03 0.27 -1.92
N CYS A 66 -0.50 0.28 -0.68
CA CYS A 66 0.92 0.57 -0.46
C CYS A 66 1.82 -0.58 -0.91
N LEU A 67 1.43 -1.81 -0.62
CA LEU A 67 2.23 -2.99 -0.98
C LEU A 67 2.43 -3.11 -2.50
N PRO A 68 1.39 -3.07 -3.35
CA PRO A 68 1.59 -3.08 -4.80
C PRO A 68 2.29 -1.83 -5.32
N ALA A 69 2.12 -0.66 -4.68
CA ALA A 69 2.88 0.54 -5.03
C ALA A 69 4.39 0.33 -4.85
N ILE A 70 4.81 -0.27 -3.73
CA ILE A 70 6.22 -0.59 -3.46
C ILE A 70 6.74 -1.65 -4.45
N LEU A 71 5.99 -2.74 -4.62
CA LEU A 71 6.38 -3.84 -5.52
C LEU A 71 6.42 -3.45 -6.99
N SER A 72 5.71 -2.38 -7.38
CA SER A 72 5.76 -1.86 -8.75
C SER A 72 7.10 -1.21 -9.11
N GLU A 73 7.92 -0.86 -8.10
CA GLU A 73 9.16 -0.08 -8.24
C GLU A 73 8.98 1.29 -8.93
N LYS A 74 7.73 1.74 -9.12
CA LYS A 74 7.41 3.05 -9.69
C LYS A 74 7.42 4.12 -8.60
N LYS A 75 7.64 5.37 -9.01
CA LYS A 75 7.38 6.53 -8.13
C LYS A 75 5.87 6.72 -8.00
N VAL A 76 5.34 6.50 -6.79
CA VAL A 76 3.91 6.60 -6.50
C VAL A 76 3.61 7.77 -5.58
N VAL A 77 2.53 8.49 -5.86
CA VAL A 77 1.95 9.52 -4.99
C VAL A 77 0.67 8.98 -4.38
N ILE A 78 0.60 8.98 -3.06
CA ILE A 78 -0.59 8.57 -2.30
C ILE A 78 -1.24 9.83 -1.75
N SER A 79 -2.45 10.13 -2.20
CA SER A 79 -3.26 11.25 -1.70
C SER A 79 -4.32 10.73 -0.74
N THR A 80 -4.52 11.44 0.37
CA THR A 80 -5.50 11.08 1.41
C THR A 80 -6.10 12.33 2.04
N ALA A 81 -7.26 12.19 2.69
CA ALA A 81 -8.13 13.30 3.05
C ALA A 81 -7.57 14.22 4.16
N THR A 82 -6.76 13.71 5.08
CA THR A 82 -6.33 14.48 6.27
C THR A 82 -4.86 14.26 6.60
N ILE A 83 -4.25 15.23 7.31
CA ILE A 83 -2.87 15.14 7.80
C ILE A 83 -2.70 13.93 8.74
N ASN A 84 -3.69 13.64 9.59
CA ASN A 84 -3.65 12.49 10.50
C ASN A 84 -3.54 11.17 9.72
N LEU A 85 -4.22 11.04 8.58
CA LEU A 85 -4.11 9.85 7.73
C LEU A 85 -2.72 9.78 7.07
N GLN A 86 -2.14 10.91 6.67
CA GLN A 86 -0.77 10.95 6.15
C GLN A 86 0.25 10.51 7.22
N ASP A 87 0.09 11.01 8.44
CA ASP A 87 0.93 10.67 9.58
C ASP A 87 0.77 9.20 9.99
N GLN A 88 -0.43 8.64 9.89
CA GLN A 88 -0.65 7.21 10.08
C GLN A 88 0.13 6.40 9.03
N ILE A 89 0.04 6.80 7.76
CA ILE A 89 0.73 6.10 6.67
C ILE A 89 2.24 6.09 6.92
N ILE A 90 2.85 7.25 7.15
CA ILE A 90 4.31 7.36 7.35
C ILE A 90 4.77 6.79 8.70
N GLY A 91 4.06 7.06 9.78
CA GLY A 91 4.52 6.72 11.14
C GLY A 91 4.22 5.28 11.55
N LYS A 92 3.25 4.62 10.91
CA LYS A 92 2.80 3.27 11.29
C LYS A 92 2.82 2.29 10.14
N ASP A 93 2.20 2.65 9.01
CA ASP A 93 1.96 1.71 7.92
C ASP A 93 3.25 1.42 7.12
N ILE A 94 4.07 2.44 6.82
CA ILE A 94 5.38 2.25 6.16
C ILE A 94 6.34 1.43 7.02
N PRO A 95 6.57 1.72 8.32
CA PRO A 95 7.43 0.89 9.18
C PRO A 95 6.94 -0.56 9.35
N LEU A 96 5.62 -0.79 9.27
CA LEU A 96 5.09 -2.15 9.22
C LEU A 96 5.48 -2.84 7.91
N LEU A 97 5.32 -2.17 6.76
CA LEU A 97 5.68 -2.70 5.46
C LEU A 97 7.17 -2.99 5.33
N GLU A 98 8.05 -2.15 5.89
CA GLU A 98 9.49 -2.40 5.94
C GLU A 98 9.82 -3.71 6.67
N ARG A 99 9.16 -3.96 7.81
CA ARG A 99 9.32 -5.20 8.58
C ARG A 99 8.80 -6.41 7.80
N VAL A 100 7.63 -6.28 7.16
CA VAL A 100 7.01 -7.34 6.34
C VAL A 100 7.87 -7.70 5.13
N LEU A 101 8.45 -6.70 4.47
CA LEU A 101 9.26 -6.89 3.26
C LEU A 101 10.74 -7.18 3.57
N GLY A 102 11.18 -6.96 4.81
CA GLY A 102 12.58 -7.14 5.22
C GLY A 102 13.55 -6.14 4.59
N GLN A 103 13.06 -4.98 4.13
CA GLN A 103 13.87 -3.96 3.46
C GLN A 103 13.30 -2.55 3.68
N PRO A 104 14.14 -1.49 3.65
CA PRO A 104 13.68 -0.13 3.82
C PRO A 104 12.81 0.34 2.64
N VAL A 105 11.81 1.16 2.93
CA VAL A 105 10.88 1.73 1.95
C VAL A 105 11.12 3.23 1.86
N LYS A 106 11.49 3.71 0.66
CA LYS A 106 11.70 5.14 0.42
C LYS A 106 10.35 5.87 0.34
N ALA A 107 9.92 6.46 1.45
CA ALA A 107 8.70 7.25 1.53
C ALA A 107 8.94 8.59 2.23
N ILE A 108 8.26 9.64 1.77
CA ILE A 108 8.25 10.97 2.40
C ILE A 108 6.81 11.49 2.48
N CYS A 109 6.49 12.27 3.51
CA CYS A 109 5.21 12.97 3.64
C CYS A 109 5.37 14.43 3.22
N LEU A 110 4.49 14.88 2.31
CA LEU A 110 4.40 16.27 1.89
C LEU A 110 3.19 16.92 2.56
N LYS A 111 3.42 17.98 3.33
CA LYS A 111 2.38 18.78 3.98
C LYS A 111 2.33 20.19 3.40
N GLY A 112 1.24 20.91 3.63
CA GLY A 112 1.16 22.34 3.28
C GLY A 112 2.14 23.18 4.11
N ARG A 113 2.64 24.30 3.55
CA ARG A 113 3.67 25.16 4.17
C ARG A 113 3.38 25.54 5.62
N GLN A 114 2.11 25.81 5.95
CA GLN A 114 1.66 26.17 7.31
C GLN A 114 1.91 25.09 8.38
N ASN A 115 2.31 23.87 7.98
CA ASN A 115 2.63 22.77 8.89
C ASN A 115 4.14 22.62 9.15
N TYR A 116 4.96 23.58 8.70
CA TYR A 116 6.40 23.61 8.92
C TYR A 116 6.76 24.85 9.73
N LEU A 117 7.70 24.70 10.67
CA LEU A 117 8.30 25.82 11.38
C LEU A 117 9.10 26.68 10.42
N CYS A 118 9.08 28.00 10.64
CA CYS A 118 9.89 28.98 9.92
C CYS A 118 11.22 29.21 10.65
#